data_AF-A0A0G0ZWY2-F1
#
_entry.id   AF-A0A0G0ZWY2-F1
#
_cell.length_a   1.000
_cell.length_b   1.000
_cell.length_c   1.000
_cell.angle_alpha   90.00
_cell.angle_beta   90.00
_cell.angle_gamma   90.00
#
_symmetry.space_group_name_H-M   'P 1'
#
loop_
_entity.id
_entity.type
_entity.pdbx_description
1 polymer ?
#
loop_
_entity_poly.entity_id
_entity_poly.type
_entity_poly.pdbx_seq_one_letter_code
_entity_poly.pdbx_strand_id
1 'polypeptide(L)'
;MNKSGFTLIELVAVIVIFVILGAAAIFGLRLFQNKNRVDAAAQEIVAALRLAQNKTLASEGNSSYGVHFESDRFILFSGTSYIAGAPGNSEHLLDSWLVISGINLNSSGITAVVFERLTGNTANAGSITVSLANDALEYETIYIDGSGVINLQAGGASDSDRLKDSRHVHVIYSQDTQSAANLVLNFIDDAFSQNINYQAYLNPTKTEFSWQEDITVAGVVQQLSIHSHWLTPTSTTFCIHRDRRYNDKALQINLDGQNIINYTATGTTTPGTSVWAGEPEAQ
;
A
#
# COMPACT_ATOMS: atom_id res chain seq x y z
N MET A 1 3.57 6.29 70.48
CA MET A 1 3.19 5.88 69.11
C MET A 1 3.01 7.15 68.29
N ASN A 2 4.03 7.56 67.53
CA ASN A 2 3.91 8.76 66.69
C ASN A 2 3.17 8.38 65.42
N LYS A 3 1.94 8.87 65.25
CA LYS A 3 1.24 8.81 63.97
C LYS A 3 1.81 9.94 63.10
N SER A 4 2.77 9.60 62.25
CA SER A 4 3.25 10.52 61.22
C SER A 4 2.11 10.77 60.23
N GLY A 5 1.67 12.03 60.11
CA GLY A 5 0.68 12.46 59.11
C GLY A 5 1.37 12.88 57.80
N PHE A 6 0.60 12.88 56.71
CA PHE A 6 1.07 13.37 55.41
C PHE A 6 1.31 14.88 55.43
N THR A 7 2.36 15.33 54.75
CA THR A 7 2.64 16.74 54.52
C THR A 7 1.75 17.31 53.42
N LEU A 8 1.46 18.62 53.46
CA LEU A 8 0.67 19.29 52.42
C LEU A 8 1.29 19.13 51.03
N ILE A 9 2.61 19.14 50.93
CA ILE A 9 3.32 19.00 49.66
C ILE A 9 3.20 17.58 49.07
N GLU A 10 3.21 16.55 49.91
CA GLU A 10 2.98 15.16 49.48
C GLU A 10 1.54 14.98 48.95
N LEU A 11 0.55 15.59 49.61
CA LEU A 11 -0.84 15.55 49.13
C LEU A 11 -0.97 16.20 47.75
N VAL A 12 -0.34 17.36 47.54
CA VAL A 12 -0.35 18.05 46.24
C VAL A 12 0.36 17.22 45.17
N ALA A 13 1.51 16.63 45.49
CA ALA A 13 2.24 15.77 44.55
C ALA A 13 1.41 14.55 44.11
N VAL A 14 0.71 13.90 45.05
CA VAL A 14 -0.17 12.77 44.77
C VAL A 14 -1.34 13.18 43.86
N ILE A 15 -1.98 14.32 44.13
CA ILE A 15 -3.07 14.85 43.28
C ILE A 15 -2.58 15.10 41.86
N VAL A 16 -1.40 15.71 41.69
CA VAL A 16 -0.81 15.97 40.36
C VAL A 16 -0.57 14.66 39.61
N ILE A 17 -0.02 13.65 40.27
CA ILE A 17 0.20 12.33 39.67
C ILE A 17 -1.14 11.72 39.22
N PHE A 18 -2.18 11.77 40.05
CA PHE A 18 -3.50 11.25 39.68
C PHE A 18 -4.13 12.00 38.49
N VAL A 19 -3.94 13.32 38.40
CA VAL A 19 -4.43 14.10 37.24
C VAL A 19 -3.71 13.67 35.96
N ILE A 20 -2.38 13.49 36.01
CA ILE A 20 -1.59 13.05 34.84
C ILE A 20 -2.03 11.65 34.40
N LEU A 21 -2.16 10.71 35.35
CA LEU A 21 -2.61 9.35 35.07
C LEU A 21 -4.05 9.33 34.52
N GLY A 22 -4.94 10.14 35.09
CA GLY A 22 -6.31 10.28 34.62
C GLY A 22 -6.39 10.80 33.19
N ALA A 23 -5.59 11.81 32.86
CA ALA A 23 -5.52 12.36 31.49
C ALA A 23 -5.00 11.32 30.48
N ALA A 24 -3.93 10.59 30.83
CA ALA A 24 -3.38 9.52 30.00
C ALA A 24 -4.40 8.39 29.76
N ALA A 25 -5.14 7.99 30.80
CA ALA A 25 -6.18 6.97 30.70
C ALA A 25 -7.34 7.41 29.79
N ILE A 26 -7.82 8.65 29.92
CA ILE A 26 -8.88 9.19 29.05
C ILE A 26 -8.42 9.23 27.58
N PHE A 27 -7.18 9.65 27.35
CA PHE A 27 -6.62 9.69 25.99
C PHE A 27 -6.53 8.28 25.37
N GLY A 28 -5.99 7.31 26.10
CA GLY A 28 -5.91 5.92 25.64
C GLY A 28 -7.30 5.32 25.38
N LEU A 29 -8.28 5.60 26.24
CA LEU A 29 -9.66 5.12 26.04
C LEU A 29 -10.29 5.68 24.77
N ARG A 30 -10.08 6.97 24.46
CA ARG A 30 -10.60 7.59 23.23
C ARG A 30 -10.02 6.94 21.98
N LEU A 31 -8.70 6.70 21.95
CA LEU A 31 -8.06 6.00 20.82
C LEU A 31 -8.64 4.60 20.62
N PHE A 32 -8.79 3.84 21.72
CA PHE A 32 -9.38 2.50 21.65
C PHE A 32 -10.84 2.52 21.18
N GLN A 33 -11.65 3.45 21.68
CA GLN A 33 -13.04 3.60 21.25
C GLN A 33 -13.15 3.94 19.77
N ASN A 34 -12.33 4.87 19.29
CA ASN A 34 -12.28 5.29 17.90
C ASN A 34 -11.93 4.11 16.98
N LYS A 35 -10.87 3.37 17.32
CA LYS A 35 -10.46 2.18 16.57
C LYS A 35 -11.57 1.13 16.50
N ASN A 36 -12.19 0.82 17.64
CA ASN A 36 -13.28 -0.16 17.69
C ASN A 36 -14.51 0.28 16.87
N ARG A 37 -14.79 1.58 16.77
CA ARG A 37 -15.90 2.09 15.94
C ARG A 37 -15.63 1.84 14.46
N VAL A 38 -14.42 2.14 13.99
CA VAL A 38 -14.02 1.92 12.60
C VAL A 38 -14.04 0.42 12.28
N ASP A 39 -13.46 -0.42 13.15
CA ASP A 39 -13.46 -1.88 12.99
C ASP A 39 -14.89 -2.46 12.96
N ALA A 40 -15.75 -2.06 13.90
CA ALA A 40 -17.13 -2.51 13.93
C ALA A 40 -17.89 -2.14 12.64
N ALA A 41 -17.75 -0.91 12.17
CA ALA A 41 -18.39 -0.47 10.93
C ALA A 41 -17.86 -1.22 9.70
N ALA A 42 -16.55 -1.48 9.65
CA ALA A 42 -15.96 -2.26 8.57
C ALA A 42 -16.50 -3.70 8.57
N GLN A 43 -16.63 -4.32 9.74
CA GLN A 43 -17.21 -5.66 9.90
C GLN A 43 -18.69 -5.69 9.50
N GLU A 44 -19.47 -4.65 9.81
CA GLU A 44 -20.86 -4.53 9.36
C GLU A 44 -20.96 -4.46 7.84
N ILE A 45 -20.09 -3.69 7.18
CA ILE A 45 -20.02 -3.64 5.71
C ILE A 45 -19.64 -5.00 5.13
N VAL A 46 -18.64 -5.69 5.69
CA VAL A 46 -18.25 -7.04 5.28
C VAL A 46 -19.43 -8.02 5.43
N ALA A 47 -20.17 -7.93 6.54
CA ALA A 47 -21.34 -8.77 6.77
C ALA A 47 -22.45 -8.48 5.74
N ALA A 48 -22.70 -7.22 5.40
CA ALA A 48 -23.67 -6.85 4.37
C ALA A 48 -23.27 -7.36 2.98
N LEU A 49 -21.99 -7.26 2.60
CA LEU A 49 -21.47 -7.80 1.34
C LEU A 49 -21.61 -9.33 1.28
N ARG A 50 -21.23 -10.03 2.35
CA ARG A 50 -21.40 -11.49 2.44
C ARG A 50 -22.86 -11.91 2.41
N LEU A 51 -23.74 -11.13 3.04
CA LEU A 51 -25.18 -11.35 2.99
C LEU A 51 -25.70 -11.20 1.55
N ALA A 52 -25.31 -10.14 0.84
CA ALA A 52 -25.67 -9.94 -0.57
C ALA A 52 -25.18 -11.11 -1.46
N GLN A 53 -23.93 -11.54 -1.27
CA GLN A 53 -23.37 -12.68 -1.99
C GLN A 53 -24.16 -13.97 -1.72
N ASN A 54 -24.46 -14.26 -0.45
CA ASN A 54 -25.23 -15.44 -0.06
C ASN A 54 -26.66 -15.43 -0.63
N LYS A 55 -27.35 -14.28 -0.59
CA LYS A 55 -28.68 -14.13 -1.18
C LYS A 55 -28.67 -14.34 -2.70
N THR A 56 -27.62 -13.87 -3.37
CA THR A 56 -27.40 -14.07 -4.81
C THR A 56 -27.16 -15.54 -5.16
N LEU A 57 -26.30 -16.23 -4.40
CA LEU A 57 -26.01 -17.65 -4.60
C LEU A 57 -27.22 -18.54 -4.31
N ALA A 58 -28.00 -18.20 -3.28
CA ALA A 58 -29.28 -18.85 -3.00
C ALA A 58 -30.36 -18.53 -4.05
N SER A 59 -30.08 -17.60 -4.97
CA SER A 59 -31.03 -17.09 -5.96
C SER A 59 -32.35 -16.65 -5.33
N GLU A 60 -32.27 -16.03 -4.16
CA GLU A 60 -33.43 -15.55 -3.41
C GLU A 60 -34.24 -14.58 -4.28
N GLY A 61 -35.56 -14.77 -4.37
CA GLY A 61 -36.42 -13.97 -5.24
C GLY A 61 -36.06 -14.01 -6.73
N ASN A 62 -35.27 -15.01 -7.18
CA ASN A 62 -34.75 -15.12 -8.54
C ASN A 62 -33.94 -13.88 -8.99
N SER A 63 -33.21 -13.25 -8.06
CA SER A 63 -32.47 -12.01 -8.28
C SER A 63 -30.99 -12.11 -7.91
N SER A 64 -30.18 -11.20 -8.46
CA SER A 64 -28.89 -10.81 -7.88
C SER A 64 -29.10 -9.84 -6.74
N TYR A 65 -28.08 -9.69 -5.89
CA TYR A 65 -28.04 -8.72 -4.81
C TYR A 65 -26.69 -8.02 -4.79
N GLY A 66 -26.70 -6.80 -4.26
CA GLY A 66 -25.50 -5.99 -4.13
C GLY A 66 -25.60 -5.02 -2.96
N VAL A 67 -24.50 -4.32 -2.71
CA VAL A 67 -24.42 -3.25 -1.72
C VAL A 67 -24.01 -1.97 -2.42
N HIS A 68 -24.82 -0.93 -2.27
CA HIS A 68 -24.54 0.43 -2.71
C HIS A 68 -23.93 1.22 -1.56
N PHE A 69 -22.96 2.07 -1.86
CA PHE A 69 -22.20 2.83 -0.89
C PHE A 69 -22.39 4.33 -1.12
N GLU A 70 -22.65 5.03 -0.03
CA GLU A 70 -22.67 6.48 0.05
C GLU A 70 -21.75 6.92 1.21
N SER A 71 -21.49 8.22 1.35
CA SER A 71 -20.55 8.69 2.37
C SER A 71 -20.98 8.35 3.81
N ASP A 72 -22.28 8.32 4.10
CA ASP A 72 -22.85 8.17 5.44
C ASP A 72 -23.69 6.90 5.61
N ARG A 73 -23.82 6.07 4.57
CA ARG A 73 -24.60 4.83 4.62
C ARG A 73 -24.16 3.82 3.59
N PHE A 74 -24.57 2.58 3.81
CA PHE A 74 -24.58 1.55 2.78
C PHE A 74 -25.98 0.94 2.67
N ILE A 75 -26.36 0.53 1.46
CA ILE A 75 -27.69 0.02 1.15
C ILE A 75 -27.57 -1.36 0.51
N LEU A 76 -28.13 -2.38 1.17
CA LEU A 76 -28.33 -3.69 0.56
C LEU A 76 -29.55 -3.62 -0.37
N PHE A 77 -29.39 -4.04 -1.62
CA PHE A 77 -30.46 -4.01 -2.61
C PHE A 77 -30.52 -5.31 -3.42
N SER A 78 -31.65 -5.54 -4.08
CA SER A 78 -31.83 -6.61 -5.05
C SER A 78 -31.86 -6.05 -6.47
N GLY A 79 -31.33 -6.82 -7.41
CA GLY A 79 -31.25 -6.50 -8.83
C GLY A 79 -29.81 -6.51 -9.35
N THR A 80 -29.65 -6.25 -10.63
CA THR A 80 -28.35 -6.11 -11.30
C THR A 80 -27.77 -4.70 -11.18
N SER A 81 -28.54 -3.75 -10.65
CA SER A 81 -28.16 -2.35 -10.43
C SER A 81 -28.96 -1.75 -9.28
N TYR A 82 -28.35 -0.82 -8.55
CA TYR A 82 -29.04 -0.07 -7.50
C TYR A 82 -30.10 0.88 -8.10
N ILE A 83 -31.29 0.89 -7.50
CA ILE A 83 -32.37 1.83 -7.82
C ILE A 83 -32.78 2.53 -6.53
N ALA A 84 -32.60 3.85 -6.49
CA ALA A 84 -32.96 4.67 -5.33
C ALA A 84 -34.47 4.58 -5.03
N GLY A 85 -34.82 4.43 -3.76
CA GLY A 85 -36.22 4.35 -3.30
C GLY A 85 -36.96 3.04 -3.64
N ALA A 86 -36.28 2.02 -4.16
CA ALA A 86 -36.89 0.71 -4.38
C ALA A 86 -37.30 0.07 -3.03
N PRO A 87 -38.50 -0.55 -2.93
CA PRO A 87 -39.02 -1.05 -1.66
C PRO A 87 -38.22 -2.24 -1.07
N GLY A 88 -37.34 -2.85 -1.87
CA GLY A 88 -36.44 -3.93 -1.43
C GLY A 88 -35.10 -3.45 -0.86
N ASN A 89 -34.87 -2.13 -0.81
CA ASN A 89 -33.64 -1.56 -0.27
C ASN A 89 -33.66 -1.64 1.27
N SER A 90 -32.54 -2.09 1.84
CA SER A 90 -32.27 -2.06 3.27
C SER A 90 -31.12 -1.09 3.53
N GLU A 91 -31.44 0.08 4.05
CA GLU A 91 -30.47 1.15 4.34
C GLU A 91 -29.85 0.98 5.73
N HIS A 92 -28.54 1.14 5.81
CA HIS A 92 -27.77 1.10 7.05
C HIS A 92 -26.97 2.38 7.18
N LEU A 93 -27.39 3.24 8.11
CA LEU A 93 -26.73 4.51 8.42
C LEU A 93 -25.50 4.24 9.28
N LEU A 94 -24.38 4.89 8.92
CA LEU A 94 -23.19 4.93 9.75
C LEU A 94 -23.40 5.90 10.93
N ASP A 95 -22.65 5.67 12.00
CA ASP A 95 -22.54 6.67 13.06
C ASP A 95 -21.94 7.96 12.48
N SER A 96 -22.43 9.12 12.91
CA SER A 96 -21.90 10.46 12.64
C SER A 96 -20.38 10.64 12.82
N TRP A 97 -19.73 9.79 13.62
CA TRP A 97 -18.28 9.79 13.79
C TRP A 97 -17.52 9.12 12.64
N LEU A 98 -18.22 8.47 11.72
CA LEU A 98 -17.67 7.65 10.65
C LEU A 98 -18.11 8.17 9.28
N VAL A 99 -17.30 7.85 8.28
CA VAL A 99 -17.59 8.17 6.88
C VAL A 99 -17.00 7.07 5.98
N ILE A 100 -17.69 6.72 4.91
CA ILE A 100 -17.10 5.99 3.79
C ILE A 100 -16.28 6.99 2.98
N SER A 101 -14.98 7.05 3.27
CA SER A 101 -14.05 8.04 2.71
C SER A 101 -13.47 7.64 1.36
N GLY A 102 -13.55 6.35 0.98
CA GLY A 102 -13.04 5.85 -0.28
C GLY A 102 -13.93 4.79 -0.90
N ILE A 103 -14.26 4.95 -2.17
CA ILE A 103 -14.96 3.96 -2.99
C ILE A 103 -14.16 3.82 -4.29
N ASN A 104 -13.29 2.81 -4.33
CA ASN A 104 -12.36 2.58 -5.43
C ASN A 104 -12.69 1.25 -6.10
N LEU A 105 -13.75 1.25 -6.89
CA LEU A 105 -14.17 0.10 -7.68
C LEU A 105 -13.59 0.17 -9.09
N ASN A 106 -13.59 -0.96 -9.80
CA ASN A 106 -12.99 -1.19 -11.12
C ASN A 106 -13.27 -0.13 -12.22
N SER A 107 -14.25 0.76 -12.02
CA SER A 107 -14.45 1.93 -12.86
C SER A 107 -15.00 3.13 -12.07
N SER A 108 -14.56 4.32 -12.47
CA SER A 108 -14.96 5.58 -11.83
C SER A 108 -16.47 5.80 -11.91
N GLY A 109 -17.07 6.22 -10.79
CA GLY A 109 -18.51 6.49 -10.69
C GLY A 109 -19.36 5.27 -10.33
N ILE A 110 -18.78 4.07 -10.27
CA ILE A 110 -19.46 2.91 -9.67
C ILE A 110 -19.34 3.00 -8.15
N THR A 111 -20.49 2.98 -7.49
CA THR A 111 -20.59 2.98 -6.03
C THR A 111 -21.34 1.77 -5.49
N ALA A 112 -21.54 0.73 -6.31
CA ALA A 112 -22.18 -0.50 -5.89
C ALA A 112 -21.36 -1.73 -6.27
N VAL A 113 -21.33 -2.70 -5.37
CA VAL A 113 -20.80 -4.04 -5.64
C VAL A 113 -21.99 -4.98 -5.84
N VAL A 114 -22.11 -5.58 -7.02
CA VAL A 114 -23.19 -6.52 -7.37
C VAL A 114 -22.60 -7.90 -7.62
N PHE A 115 -23.21 -8.93 -7.03
CA PHE A 115 -22.77 -10.30 -7.22
C PHE A 115 -23.53 -10.99 -8.35
N GLU A 116 -22.82 -11.84 -9.08
CA GLU A 116 -23.36 -12.67 -10.16
C GLU A 116 -24.00 -13.95 -9.59
N ARG A 117 -25.15 -14.31 -10.15
CA ARG A 117 -25.83 -15.57 -9.82
C ARG A 117 -24.95 -16.76 -10.18
N LEU A 118 -25.11 -17.86 -9.43
CA LEU A 118 -24.41 -19.14 -9.59
C LEU A 118 -22.93 -19.12 -9.21
N THR A 119 -22.20 -18.04 -9.47
CA THR A 119 -20.76 -17.95 -9.22
C THR A 119 -20.42 -17.17 -7.96
N GLY A 120 -21.23 -16.16 -7.59
CA GLY A 120 -20.91 -15.25 -6.49
C GLY A 120 -19.74 -14.32 -6.80
N ASN A 121 -19.31 -14.27 -8.07
CA ASN A 121 -18.29 -13.36 -8.58
C ASN A 121 -18.84 -11.93 -8.65
N THR A 122 -17.96 -10.97 -8.84
CA THR A 122 -18.35 -9.58 -9.09
C THR A 122 -17.46 -8.98 -10.16
N ALA A 123 -18.05 -8.27 -11.12
CA ALA A 123 -17.29 -7.42 -12.01
C ALA A 123 -16.78 -6.17 -11.28
N ASN A 124 -17.46 -5.74 -10.20
CA ASN A 124 -17.17 -4.52 -9.45
C ASN A 124 -16.17 -4.78 -8.31
N ALA A 125 -15.04 -5.40 -8.64
CA ALA A 125 -13.92 -5.58 -7.73
C ALA A 125 -13.27 -4.24 -7.38
N GLY A 126 -12.64 -4.16 -6.21
CA GLY A 126 -11.97 -2.94 -5.74
C GLY A 126 -11.90 -2.84 -4.22
N SER A 127 -11.92 -1.62 -3.70
CA SER A 127 -11.87 -1.37 -2.26
C SER A 127 -12.86 -0.31 -1.78
N ILE A 128 -13.32 -0.51 -0.55
CA ILE A 128 -14.16 0.42 0.21
C ILE A 128 -13.39 0.80 1.48
N THR A 129 -13.22 2.08 1.75
CA THR A 129 -12.52 2.60 2.93
C THR A 129 -13.52 3.30 3.83
N VAL A 130 -13.56 2.88 5.10
CA VAL A 130 -14.28 3.56 6.18
C VAL A 130 -13.27 4.20 7.13
N SER A 131 -13.50 5.45 7.51
CA SER A 131 -12.61 6.19 8.41
C SER A 131 -13.41 6.99 9.44
N LEU A 132 -12.72 7.52 10.45
CA LEU A 132 -13.32 8.55 11.27
C LEU A 132 -13.56 9.83 10.45
N ALA A 133 -14.68 10.49 10.69
CA ALA A 133 -15.03 11.73 10.01
C ALA A 133 -14.08 12.90 10.37
N ASN A 134 -13.47 12.84 11.56
CA ASN A 134 -12.56 13.87 12.06
C ASN A 134 -11.07 13.50 12.03
N ASP A 135 -10.74 12.27 11.62
CA ASP A 135 -9.36 11.79 11.50
C ASP A 135 -9.28 10.71 10.41
N ALA A 136 -8.88 11.13 9.19
CA ALA A 136 -8.77 10.24 8.05
C ALA A 136 -7.63 9.21 8.17
N LEU A 137 -6.77 9.30 9.19
CA LEU A 137 -5.66 8.37 9.42
C LEU A 137 -6.09 7.12 10.19
N GLU A 138 -7.21 7.16 10.93
CA GLU A 138 -7.81 5.96 11.51
C GLU A 138 -8.89 5.44 10.55
N TYR A 139 -8.52 4.43 9.77
CA TYR A 139 -9.37 3.84 8.74
C TYR A 139 -9.18 2.33 8.64
N GLU A 140 -10.17 1.68 8.04
CA GLU A 140 -10.16 0.27 7.66
C GLU A 140 -10.52 0.19 6.18
N THR A 141 -9.85 -0.70 5.44
CA THR A 141 -10.12 -0.92 4.01
C THR A 141 -10.62 -2.33 3.78
N ILE A 142 -11.77 -2.43 3.14
CA ILE A 142 -12.38 -3.68 2.70
C ILE A 142 -12.03 -3.89 1.23
N TYR A 143 -11.43 -5.03 0.92
CA TYR A 143 -11.11 -5.44 -0.45
C TYR A 143 -12.07 -6.50 -0.95
N ILE A 144 -12.51 -6.33 -2.18
CA ILE A 144 -13.35 -7.29 -2.90
C ILE A 144 -12.64 -7.62 -4.21
N ASP A 145 -12.33 -8.89 -4.44
CA ASP A 145 -11.76 -9.34 -5.72
C ASP A 145 -12.83 -9.77 -6.73
N GLY A 146 -12.41 -10.02 -7.97
CA GLY A 146 -13.32 -10.42 -9.06
C GLY A 146 -13.99 -11.78 -8.85
N SER A 147 -13.42 -12.64 -7.99
CA SER A 147 -14.02 -13.92 -7.59
C SER A 147 -15.03 -13.78 -6.44
N GLY A 148 -15.22 -12.56 -5.92
CA GLY A 148 -16.15 -12.27 -4.83
C GLY A 148 -15.59 -12.58 -3.44
N VAL A 149 -14.27 -12.78 -3.31
CA VAL A 149 -13.65 -12.92 -1.98
C VAL A 149 -13.60 -11.54 -1.32
N ILE A 150 -14.01 -11.47 -0.05
CA ILE A 150 -14.10 -10.24 0.74
C ILE A 150 -13.11 -10.33 1.90
N ASN A 151 -12.13 -9.44 1.92
CA ASN A 151 -11.08 -9.35 2.94
C ASN A 151 -11.10 -7.99 3.63
N LEU A 152 -10.88 -8.00 4.94
CA LEU A 152 -10.69 -6.79 5.74
C LEU A 152 -9.20 -6.59 5.98
N GLN A 153 -8.71 -5.38 5.73
CA GLN A 153 -7.35 -4.99 6.07
C GLN A 153 -7.36 -3.69 6.88
N ALA A 154 -6.78 -3.76 8.07
CA ALA A 154 -6.52 -2.59 8.89
C ALA A 154 -5.67 -1.58 8.14
N GLY A 155 -6.07 -0.30 8.22
CA GLY A 155 -5.23 0.81 7.82
C GLY A 155 -3.93 0.76 8.62
N GLY A 156 -2.86 0.30 7.98
CA GLY A 156 -1.50 0.62 8.40
C GLY A 156 -1.19 2.06 8.00
N ALA A 157 -0.26 2.70 8.71
CA ALA A 157 0.22 4.04 8.36
C ALA A 157 0.50 4.15 6.85
N SER A 158 -0.11 5.14 6.19
CA SER A 158 0.13 5.43 4.78
C SER A 158 1.55 5.98 4.62
N ASP A 159 2.37 5.29 3.83
CA ASP A 159 3.73 5.73 3.47
C ASP A 159 3.75 6.77 2.33
N SER A 160 2.57 7.25 1.89
CA SER A 160 2.43 8.16 0.74
C SER A 160 3.06 9.53 0.99
N ASP A 161 3.08 9.99 2.25
CA ASP A 161 3.71 11.27 2.66
C ASP A 161 5.13 11.08 3.21
N ARG A 162 5.67 9.86 3.19
CA ARG A 162 7.04 9.62 3.62
C ARG A 162 7.97 10.34 2.64
N LEU A 163 8.92 11.12 3.16
CA LEU A 163 10.06 11.59 2.38
C LEU A 163 10.88 10.37 1.97
N LYS A 164 10.56 9.81 0.80
CA LYS A 164 11.19 8.61 0.26
C LYS A 164 12.66 8.89 -0.06
N ASP A 165 13.52 7.96 0.29
CA ASP A 165 14.96 8.12 0.11
C ASP A 165 15.29 7.95 -1.37
N SER A 166 15.51 9.06 -2.07
CA SER A 166 15.95 9.03 -3.48
C SER A 166 17.26 8.28 -3.73
N ARG A 167 18.00 7.86 -2.69
CA ARG A 167 19.18 7.01 -2.79
C ARG A 167 18.84 5.53 -2.92
N HIS A 168 17.58 5.15 -2.70
CA HIS A 168 17.07 3.79 -2.89
C HIS A 168 15.92 3.83 -3.89
N VAL A 169 16.13 3.23 -5.06
CA VAL A 169 15.17 3.27 -6.16
C VAL A 169 14.83 1.85 -6.57
N HIS A 170 13.53 1.57 -6.71
CA HIS A 170 13.03 0.35 -7.31
C HIS A 170 12.70 0.57 -8.79
N VAL A 171 13.01 -0.42 -9.62
CA VAL A 171 12.54 -0.51 -11.01
C VAL A 171 12.09 -1.93 -11.28
N ILE A 172 10.85 -2.08 -11.71
CA ILE A 172 10.34 -3.38 -12.17
C ILE A 172 10.80 -3.60 -13.61
N TYR A 173 11.37 -4.77 -13.87
CA TYR A 173 11.69 -5.27 -15.19
C TYR A 173 10.78 -6.48 -15.49
N SER A 174 9.78 -6.30 -16.34
CA SER A 174 8.70 -7.26 -16.62
C SER A 174 9.11 -8.36 -17.61
N GLN A 175 10.26 -8.99 -17.37
CA GLN A 175 10.78 -10.14 -18.12
C GLN A 175 11.65 -11.01 -17.21
N ASP A 176 11.82 -12.28 -17.58
CA ASP A 176 12.82 -13.17 -16.97
C ASP A 176 14.24 -12.62 -17.14
N THR A 177 14.98 -12.50 -16.04
CA THR A 177 16.40 -12.10 -16.03
C THR A 177 17.35 -13.23 -15.60
N GLN A 178 16.84 -14.44 -15.30
CA GLN A 178 17.64 -15.57 -14.82
C GLN A 178 18.71 -16.04 -15.82
N SER A 179 18.50 -15.74 -17.11
CA SER A 179 19.42 -16.05 -18.21
C SER A 179 20.19 -14.82 -18.73
N ALA A 180 19.98 -13.64 -18.15
CA ALA A 180 20.61 -12.41 -18.62
C ALA A 180 22.15 -12.45 -18.45
N ALA A 181 22.89 -11.92 -19.42
CA ALA A 181 24.34 -12.09 -19.47
C ALA A 181 25.11 -10.89 -18.90
N ASN A 182 24.77 -9.68 -19.34
CA ASN A 182 25.56 -8.48 -19.06
C ASN A 182 24.70 -7.38 -18.44
N LEU A 183 25.11 -6.90 -17.29
CA LEU A 183 24.64 -5.63 -16.74
C LEU A 183 25.72 -4.58 -17.01
N VAL A 184 25.35 -3.52 -17.71
CA VAL A 184 26.29 -2.48 -18.13
C VAL A 184 25.91 -1.14 -17.50
N LEU A 185 26.86 -0.56 -16.79
CA LEU A 185 26.77 0.79 -16.21
C LEU A 185 27.48 1.76 -17.14
N ASN A 186 26.71 2.60 -17.82
CA ASN A 186 27.21 3.60 -18.77
C ASN A 186 27.23 4.99 -18.13
N PHE A 187 28.42 5.52 -17.92
CA PHE A 187 28.66 6.89 -17.47
C PHE A 187 28.91 7.76 -18.71
N ILE A 188 27.81 8.16 -19.37
CA ILE A 188 27.85 8.73 -20.73
C ILE A 188 28.73 9.98 -20.80
N ASP A 189 28.57 10.89 -19.82
CA ASP A 189 29.27 12.17 -19.80
C ASP A 189 30.79 12.02 -19.70
N ASP A 190 31.26 10.89 -19.14
CA ASP A 190 32.67 10.57 -18.95
C ASP A 190 33.17 9.53 -19.99
N ALA A 191 32.32 9.12 -20.94
CA ALA A 191 32.61 8.07 -21.93
C ALA A 191 33.17 6.77 -21.33
N PHE A 192 32.68 6.40 -20.14
CA PHE A 192 33.13 5.23 -19.41
C PHE A 192 31.99 4.22 -19.24
N SER A 193 32.29 2.93 -19.41
CA SER A 193 31.34 1.85 -19.22
C SER A 193 31.95 0.74 -18.36
N GLN A 194 31.23 0.33 -17.32
CA GLN A 194 31.55 -0.87 -16.55
C GLN A 194 30.64 -2.02 -17.02
N ASN A 195 31.23 -3.09 -17.54
CA ASN A 195 30.50 -4.31 -17.84
C ASN A 195 30.57 -5.27 -16.65
N ILE A 196 29.43 -5.82 -16.25
CA ILE A 196 29.26 -6.74 -15.14
C ILE A 196 28.68 -8.03 -15.71
N ASN A 197 29.36 -9.15 -15.49
CA ASN A 197 28.82 -10.46 -15.80
C ASN A 197 27.67 -10.77 -14.85
N TYR A 198 26.43 -10.57 -15.29
CA TYR A 198 25.23 -10.69 -14.45
C TYR A 198 25.12 -12.08 -13.81
N GLN A 199 25.49 -13.13 -14.55
CA GLN A 199 25.46 -14.51 -14.08
C GLN A 199 26.39 -14.76 -12.89
N ALA A 200 27.48 -14.00 -12.75
CA ALA A 200 28.43 -14.16 -11.63
C ALA A 200 27.86 -13.70 -10.28
N TYR A 201 26.78 -12.91 -10.31
CA TYR A 201 26.15 -12.30 -9.14
C TYR A 201 24.74 -12.81 -8.87
N LEU A 202 24.31 -13.84 -9.61
CA LEU A 202 23.13 -14.62 -9.28
C LEU A 202 23.48 -15.67 -8.22
N ASN A 203 22.57 -15.88 -7.27
CA ASN A 203 22.67 -17.02 -6.37
C ASN A 203 22.49 -18.35 -7.14
N PRO A 204 22.88 -19.52 -6.55
CA PRO A 204 22.83 -20.80 -7.25
C PRO A 204 21.44 -21.20 -7.78
N THR A 205 20.37 -20.74 -7.10
CA THR A 205 18.98 -21.01 -7.51
C THR A 205 18.44 -20.00 -8.51
N LYS A 206 19.22 -18.98 -8.88
CA LYS A 206 18.83 -17.87 -9.76
C LYS A 206 17.57 -17.13 -9.31
N THR A 207 17.38 -16.99 -8.01
CA THR A 207 16.23 -16.28 -7.42
C THR A 207 16.63 -14.96 -6.76
N GLU A 208 17.92 -14.65 -6.77
CA GLU A 208 18.48 -13.43 -6.20
C GLU A 208 19.68 -12.99 -7.02
N PHE A 209 19.74 -11.70 -7.33
CA PHE A 209 20.88 -11.00 -7.88
C PHE A 209 21.41 -10.00 -6.85
N SER A 210 22.73 -9.94 -6.65
CA SER A 210 23.34 -8.95 -5.76
C SER A 210 24.74 -8.56 -6.21
N TRP A 211 24.92 -7.29 -6.56
CA TRP A 211 26.17 -6.71 -7.00
C TRP A 211 26.48 -5.40 -6.24
N GLN A 212 27.75 -5.18 -5.92
CA GLN A 212 28.22 -3.93 -5.30
C GLN A 212 29.69 -3.73 -5.61
N GLU A 213 30.07 -2.51 -6.00
CA GLU A 213 31.47 -2.15 -6.22
C GLU A 213 31.70 -0.63 -6.15
N ASP A 214 32.96 -0.27 -5.88
CA ASP A 214 33.47 1.10 -5.96
C ASP A 214 34.15 1.29 -7.33
N ILE A 215 33.54 2.10 -8.20
CA ILE A 215 34.00 2.31 -9.58
C ILE A 215 34.65 3.68 -9.69
N THR A 216 35.89 3.76 -10.16
CA THR A 216 36.55 5.05 -10.42
C THR A 216 36.20 5.55 -11.81
N VAL A 217 35.44 6.66 -11.90
CA VAL A 217 35.02 7.31 -13.15
C VAL A 217 35.62 8.71 -13.22
N ALA A 218 36.44 8.99 -14.23
CA ALA A 218 37.15 10.26 -14.39
C ALA A 218 37.88 10.74 -13.11
N GLY A 219 38.46 9.81 -12.36
CA GLY A 219 39.21 10.08 -11.12
C GLY A 219 38.35 10.24 -9.86
N VAL A 220 37.03 10.10 -9.95
CA VAL A 220 36.10 10.14 -8.81
C VAL A 220 35.54 8.74 -8.56
N VAL A 221 35.58 8.27 -7.32
CA VAL A 221 34.99 6.98 -6.93
C VAL A 221 33.48 7.11 -6.84
N GLN A 222 32.75 6.21 -7.49
CA GLN A 222 31.30 6.02 -7.42
C GLN A 222 31.01 4.75 -6.64
N GLN A 223 30.26 4.84 -5.54
CA GLN A 223 29.87 3.68 -4.72
C GLN A 223 28.47 3.21 -5.11
N LEU A 224 28.38 2.08 -5.82
CA LEU A 224 27.11 1.59 -6.36
C LEU A 224 26.80 0.18 -5.86
N SER A 225 25.52 -0.04 -5.53
CA SER A 225 25.00 -1.38 -5.28
C SER A 225 23.67 -1.57 -6.00
N ILE A 226 23.49 -2.75 -6.58
CA ILE A 226 22.28 -3.17 -7.27
C ILE A 226 21.96 -4.58 -6.83
N HIS A 227 20.75 -4.81 -6.34
CA HIS A 227 20.26 -6.15 -6.01
C HIS A 227 18.82 -6.35 -6.48
N SER A 228 18.35 -7.58 -6.46
CA SER A 228 16.94 -7.89 -6.70
C SER A 228 16.15 -7.95 -5.39
N HIS A 229 15.05 -7.21 -5.27
CA HIS A 229 14.05 -7.47 -4.21
C HIS A 229 13.30 -8.78 -4.48
N TRP A 230 12.98 -8.99 -5.76
CA TRP A 230 12.31 -10.17 -6.28
C TRP A 230 12.94 -10.52 -7.61
N LEU A 231 13.19 -11.81 -7.84
CA LEU A 231 13.62 -12.34 -9.12
C LEU A 231 12.84 -13.61 -9.40
N THR A 232 11.95 -13.55 -10.39
CA THR A 232 11.09 -14.65 -10.83
C THR A 232 11.30 -14.93 -12.32
N PRO A 233 10.83 -16.08 -12.84
CA PRO A 233 10.88 -16.37 -14.27
C PRO A 233 10.03 -15.45 -15.16
N THR A 234 9.38 -14.43 -14.60
CA THR A 234 8.53 -13.49 -15.36
C THR A 234 8.87 -12.03 -15.08
N SER A 235 9.64 -11.73 -14.03
CA SER A 235 9.94 -10.37 -13.63
C SER A 235 11.12 -10.28 -12.68
N THR A 236 11.78 -9.13 -12.65
CA THR A 236 12.76 -8.79 -11.61
C THR A 236 12.48 -7.38 -11.10
N THR A 237 12.47 -7.21 -9.78
CA THR A 237 12.45 -5.87 -9.17
C THR A 237 13.86 -5.51 -8.77
N PHE A 238 14.48 -4.58 -9.49
CA PHE A 238 15.81 -4.08 -9.17
C PHE A 238 15.75 -3.01 -8.09
N CYS A 239 16.59 -3.14 -7.08
CA CYS A 239 16.87 -2.15 -6.05
C CYS A 239 18.23 -1.54 -6.34
N ILE A 240 18.26 -0.25 -6.65
CA ILE A 240 19.48 0.50 -6.91
C ILE A 240 19.76 1.41 -5.73
N HIS A 241 20.94 1.25 -5.14
CA HIS A 241 21.44 2.09 -4.06
C HIS A 241 22.51 3.03 -4.60
N ARG A 242 22.23 4.32 -4.54
CA ARG A 242 23.09 5.38 -5.06
C ARG A 242 23.03 6.64 -4.19
N ASP A 243 23.98 6.78 -3.27
CA ASP A 243 24.09 7.98 -2.43
C ASP A 243 24.82 9.11 -3.17
N ARG A 244 24.17 10.27 -3.30
CA ARG A 244 24.72 11.48 -3.97
C ARG A 244 25.98 12.03 -3.31
N ARG A 245 26.26 11.69 -2.05
CA ARG A 245 27.52 12.08 -1.37
C ARG A 245 28.75 11.41 -1.97
N TYR A 246 28.55 10.24 -2.58
CA TYR A 246 29.61 9.42 -3.16
C TYR A 246 29.41 9.17 -4.66
N ASN A 247 28.29 9.60 -5.23
CA ASN A 247 27.94 9.35 -6.62
C ASN A 247 27.46 10.63 -7.30
N ASP A 248 28.29 11.19 -8.16
CA ASP A 248 28.09 12.50 -8.80
C ASP A 248 28.13 12.45 -10.35
N LYS A 249 28.25 11.26 -10.95
CA LYS A 249 28.26 11.11 -12.42
C LYS A 249 26.91 10.74 -13.00
N ALA A 250 26.57 11.16 -14.22
CA ALA A 250 25.38 10.64 -14.88
C ALA A 250 25.55 9.13 -15.15
N LEU A 251 24.48 8.35 -15.06
CA LEU A 251 24.54 6.89 -15.15
C LEU A 251 23.32 6.34 -15.88
N GLN A 252 23.54 5.45 -16.84
CA GLN A 252 22.51 4.58 -17.40
C GLN A 252 22.81 3.13 -17.06
N ILE A 253 21.79 2.40 -16.63
CA ILE A 253 21.88 0.98 -16.32
C ILE A 253 21.20 0.20 -17.43
N ASN A 254 21.93 -0.76 -18.01
CA ASN A 254 21.45 -1.56 -19.13
C ASN A 254 21.61 -3.04 -18.83
N LEU A 255 20.58 -3.85 -19.08
CA LEU A 255 20.67 -5.32 -19.01
C LEU A 255 20.55 -5.89 -20.41
N ASP A 256 21.57 -6.60 -20.87
CA ASP A 256 21.66 -7.15 -22.25
C ASP A 256 21.31 -6.14 -23.35
N GLY A 257 21.77 -4.90 -23.17
CA GLY A 257 21.55 -3.78 -24.09
C GLY A 257 20.20 -3.07 -23.92
N GLN A 258 19.36 -3.49 -22.97
CA GLN A 258 18.09 -2.84 -22.65
C GLN A 258 18.27 -1.81 -21.56
N ASN A 259 17.98 -0.55 -21.85
CA ASN A 259 18.10 0.54 -20.89
C ASN A 259 16.97 0.47 -19.84
N ILE A 260 17.33 0.16 -18.60
CA ILE A 260 16.40 -0.02 -17.49
C ILE A 260 16.06 1.31 -16.83
N ILE A 261 17.07 2.13 -16.56
CA ILE A 261 16.91 3.38 -15.82
C ILE A 261 18.06 4.34 -16.12
N ASN A 262 17.77 5.63 -16.04
CA ASN A 262 18.71 6.72 -16.24
C ASN A 262 18.78 7.62 -15.00
N TYR A 263 19.99 8.04 -14.64
CA TYR A 263 20.26 9.01 -13.60
C TYR A 263 21.03 10.19 -14.16
N THR A 264 20.65 11.39 -13.77
CA THR A 264 21.50 12.58 -13.95
C THR A 264 22.68 12.56 -12.97
N ALA A 265 23.67 13.45 -13.20
CA ALA A 265 24.76 13.70 -12.24
C ALA A 265 24.24 14.14 -10.86
N THR A 266 23.11 14.83 -10.81
CA THR A 266 22.42 15.21 -9.57
C THR A 266 21.60 14.07 -8.97
N GLY A 267 21.65 12.85 -9.53
CA GLY A 267 20.92 11.68 -9.04
C GLY A 267 19.41 11.74 -9.23
N THR A 268 18.90 12.55 -10.17
CA THR A 268 17.49 12.52 -10.56
C THR A 268 17.25 11.34 -11.48
N THR A 269 16.21 10.54 -11.22
CA THR A 269 15.87 9.36 -12.02
C THR A 269 14.90 9.70 -13.14
N THR A 270 15.05 9.01 -14.27
CA THR A 270 14.07 8.97 -15.37
C THR A 270 13.95 7.54 -15.89
N PRO A 271 12.79 7.15 -16.45
CA PRO A 271 12.62 5.84 -17.07
C PRO A 271 13.69 5.53 -18.11
N GLY A 272 14.06 4.25 -18.18
CA GLY A 272 14.86 3.74 -19.28
C GLY A 272 14.05 3.61 -20.58
N THR A 273 14.72 3.39 -21.70
CA THR A 273 14.04 3.20 -23.00
C THR A 273 13.52 1.78 -23.22
N SER A 274 13.80 0.84 -22.32
CA SER A 274 13.31 -0.54 -22.42
C SER A 274 11.79 -0.60 -22.21
N VAL A 275 11.09 -1.31 -23.09
CA VAL A 275 9.65 -1.56 -22.97
C VAL A 275 9.29 -2.48 -21.79
N TRP A 276 10.29 -3.17 -21.24
CA TRP A 276 10.14 -4.05 -20.08
C TRP A 276 10.41 -3.34 -18.76
N ALA A 277 11.02 -2.16 -18.77
CA ALA A 277 11.31 -1.40 -17.56
C ALA A 277 10.13 -0.48 -17.21
N GLY A 278 9.68 -0.54 -15.96
CA GLY A 278 8.67 0.35 -15.41
C GLY A 278 9.22 1.70 -14.95
N GLU A 279 8.32 2.53 -14.41
CA GLU A 279 8.68 3.81 -13.81
C GLU A 279 9.60 3.61 -12.58
N PRO A 280 10.67 4.40 -12.42
CA PRO A 280 11.49 4.39 -11.22
C PRO A 280 10.75 4.89 -9.98
N GLU A 281 10.74 4.09 -8.92
CA GLU A 281 10.09 4.44 -7.65
C GLU A 281 11.12 4.62 -6.54
N ALA A 282 11.29 5.86 -6.06
CA ALA A 282 12.04 6.11 -4.84
C ALA A 282 11.34 5.44 -3.65
N GLN A 283 12.12 4.84 -2.74
CA GLN A 283 11.60 4.09 -1.61
C GLN A 283 11.59 4.90 -0.32
#